data_AF-A0A1C4WMI9-F1
#
_entry.id   AF-A0A1C4WMI9-F1
#
_cell.length_a   1.000
_cell.length_b   1.000
_cell.length_c   1.000
_cell.angle_alpha   90.00
_cell.angle_beta   90.00
_cell.angle_gamma   90.00
#
_symmetry.space_group_name_H-M   'P 1'
#
loop_
_entity.id
_entity.type
_entity.pdbx_description
1 polymer ?
#
loop_
_entity_poly.entity_id
_entity_poly.type
_entity_poly.pdbx_seq_one_letter_code
_entity_poly.pdbx_strand_id
1 'polypeptide(L)'
;MTTNLHAPLARYAARLHGAAGDGHHVASPLGAWLLLALCASAVPERDAADLADVLGIAPAQAARIAADLLDAPHPLVPSATAVWHRPGTETAGLDAWRAALPRATGTGPLPDQAGLDAWAREHSLGLVERFPLTLTPRVTLALASAVATRISWATPFDLAPAGTLGPDSPWAGRLTRVLRTPAHGHRAWIAATPEAGDVAVHVAAAQPAGDGTGGHEAGGAHGGGGTDTASAGLSVVSVAAAPGVAPADVLAAAYRIAADADADEPAGRRSLFDLPLGDTPLWTLREEAVRTFAPDRREQRHTAALPCWSARDEHDLTGIGFAAAGRVLAPLVGTGDVRARQAVAARYDRYGFAAAAVTGMFARVSLPPLGVARVAELRFGHPYAVVAVATDRRGGGTGPWHGVPVFSGWVAEPDDVADADLADPPGA
;
A
#
# COMPACT_ATOMS: atom_id res chain seq x y z
N MET A 1 -17.33 -10.04 -13.21
CA MET A 1 -16.19 -9.35 -13.85
C MET A 1 -15.40 -8.69 -12.75
N THR A 2 -14.13 -9.03 -12.56
CA THR A 2 -13.23 -8.31 -11.66
C THR A 2 -12.96 -6.94 -12.27
N THR A 3 -13.47 -5.88 -11.63
CA THR A 3 -13.29 -4.52 -12.14
C THR A 3 -11.92 -4.02 -11.73
N ASN A 4 -10.96 -4.04 -12.66
CA ASN A 4 -9.58 -3.69 -12.36
C ASN A 4 -9.41 -2.18 -12.10
N LEU A 5 -9.46 -1.79 -10.83
CA LEU A 5 -9.29 -0.42 -10.36
C LEU A 5 -7.82 0.04 -10.33
N HIS A 6 -6.86 -0.86 -10.59
CA HIS A 6 -5.43 -0.58 -10.51
C HIS A 6 -4.98 0.57 -11.43
N ALA A 7 -5.30 0.51 -12.73
CA ALA A 7 -4.86 1.55 -13.68
C ALA A 7 -5.50 2.94 -13.42
N PRO A 8 -6.81 3.05 -13.10
CA PRO A 8 -7.40 4.30 -12.63
C PRO A 8 -6.72 4.87 -11.38
N LEU A 9 -6.41 4.04 -10.39
CA LEU A 9 -5.71 4.46 -9.17
C LEU A 9 -4.26 4.86 -9.43
N ALA A 10 -3.53 4.15 -10.29
CA ALA A 10 -2.17 4.54 -10.68
C ALA A 10 -2.16 5.94 -11.33
N ARG A 11 -3.13 6.23 -12.20
CA ARG A 11 -3.30 7.55 -12.82
C ARG A 11 -3.64 8.64 -11.80
N TYR A 12 -4.49 8.34 -10.81
CA TYR A 12 -4.82 9.29 -9.75
C TYR A 12 -3.65 9.51 -8.77
N ALA A 13 -2.94 8.43 -8.40
CA ALA A 13 -1.75 8.46 -7.57
C ALA A 13 -0.64 9.33 -8.16
N ALA A 14 -0.40 9.25 -9.47
CA ALA A 14 0.57 10.12 -10.15
C ALA A 14 0.25 11.63 -9.96
N ARG A 15 -1.03 12.01 -9.98
CA ARG A 15 -1.47 13.39 -9.70
C ARG A 15 -1.26 13.77 -8.23
N LEU A 16 -1.54 12.84 -7.31
CA LEU A 16 -1.41 13.05 -5.87
C LEU A 16 0.06 13.20 -5.46
N HIS A 17 0.92 12.25 -5.84
CA HIS A 17 2.35 12.32 -5.55
C HIS A 17 3.04 13.51 -6.23
N GLY A 18 2.65 13.86 -7.46
CA GLY A 18 3.16 15.06 -8.14
C GLY A 18 2.84 16.38 -7.43
N ALA A 19 1.80 16.41 -6.58
CA ALA A 19 1.47 17.55 -5.74
C ALA A 19 2.12 17.49 -4.34
N ALA A 20 2.39 16.28 -3.81
CA ALA A 20 3.15 16.09 -2.57
C ALA A 20 4.64 16.43 -2.74
N GLY A 21 5.19 16.24 -3.95
CA GLY A 21 6.57 16.55 -4.31
C GLY A 21 7.57 15.45 -3.92
N ASP A 22 8.85 15.80 -3.92
CA ASP A 22 9.96 14.82 -3.86
C ASP A 22 10.48 14.52 -2.44
N GLY A 23 9.88 15.12 -1.41
CA GLY A 23 10.21 14.86 0.01
C GLY A 23 9.68 13.50 0.50
N HIS A 24 10.13 13.03 1.66
CA HIS A 24 9.57 11.79 2.24
C HIS A 24 8.07 11.98 2.51
N HIS A 25 7.24 11.08 2.00
CA HIS A 25 5.79 11.12 2.24
C HIS A 25 5.09 9.78 1.95
N VAL A 26 3.92 9.59 2.56
CA VAL A 26 2.96 8.51 2.25
C VAL A 26 1.57 9.11 1.98
N ALA A 27 0.81 8.47 1.10
CA ALA A 27 -0.54 8.84 0.72
C ALA A 27 -1.46 7.61 0.62
N SER A 28 -2.77 7.83 0.62
CA SER A 28 -3.78 6.87 0.15
C SER A 28 -4.53 7.45 -1.05
N PRO A 29 -4.05 7.20 -2.28
CA PRO A 29 -4.78 7.53 -3.49
C PRO A 29 -6.18 6.90 -3.52
N LEU A 30 -6.35 5.71 -2.94
CA LEU A 30 -7.67 5.06 -2.81
C LEU A 30 -8.63 5.87 -1.94
N GLY A 31 -8.23 6.31 -0.74
CA GLY A 31 -9.13 7.07 0.15
C GLY A 31 -9.64 8.35 -0.51
N ALA A 32 -8.75 9.10 -1.15
CA ALA A 32 -9.10 10.31 -1.88
C ALA A 32 -9.96 10.02 -3.14
N TRP A 33 -9.65 8.96 -3.89
CA TRP A 33 -10.43 8.53 -5.04
C TRP A 33 -11.86 8.09 -4.65
N LEU A 34 -12.03 7.40 -3.51
CA LEU A 34 -13.35 7.00 -3.00
C LEU A 34 -14.26 8.21 -2.77
N LEU A 35 -13.74 9.32 -2.21
CA LEU A 35 -14.55 10.54 -2.04
C LEU A 35 -15.01 11.14 -3.36
N LEU A 36 -14.14 11.16 -4.37
CA LEU A 36 -14.50 11.62 -5.72
C LEU A 36 -15.53 10.69 -6.38
N ALA A 37 -15.42 9.37 -6.14
CA ALA A 37 -16.36 8.36 -6.61
C ALA A 37 -17.73 8.42 -5.88
N LEU A 38 -17.78 8.84 -4.62
CA LEU A 38 -19.05 9.13 -3.93
C LEU A 38 -19.75 10.39 -4.48
N CYS A 39 -18.98 11.42 -4.83
CA CYS A 39 -19.52 12.60 -5.53
C CYS A 39 -20.07 12.22 -6.92
N ALA A 40 -19.51 11.20 -7.56
CA ALA A 40 -19.84 10.78 -8.92
C ALA A 40 -21.30 10.29 -9.09
N SER A 41 -22.01 9.94 -8.02
CA SER A 41 -23.45 9.60 -8.08
C SER A 41 -24.37 10.83 -8.19
N ALA A 42 -23.87 12.04 -7.92
CA ALA A 42 -24.60 13.31 -8.07
C ALA A 42 -24.15 14.16 -9.27
N VAL A 43 -23.21 13.67 -10.09
CA VAL A 43 -22.59 14.48 -11.16
C VAL A 43 -23.61 14.98 -12.20
N PRO A 44 -23.77 16.30 -12.40
CA PRO A 44 -24.50 16.83 -13.54
C PRO A 44 -23.78 16.45 -14.84
N GLU A 45 -24.52 16.13 -15.90
CA GLU A 45 -23.96 15.65 -17.18
C GLU A 45 -22.85 16.55 -17.74
N ARG A 46 -23.00 17.87 -17.61
CA ARG A 46 -22.00 18.88 -18.03
C ARG A 46 -20.64 18.77 -17.33
N ASP A 47 -20.62 18.27 -16.08
CA ASP A 47 -19.43 18.18 -15.22
C ASP A 47 -18.85 16.74 -15.22
N ALA A 48 -19.51 15.80 -15.92
CA ALA A 48 -19.15 14.39 -15.92
C ALA A 48 -17.81 14.09 -16.61
N ALA A 49 -17.44 14.85 -17.64
CA ALA A 49 -16.18 14.66 -18.37
C ALA A 49 -14.95 15.04 -17.51
N ASP A 50 -15.01 16.17 -16.81
CA ASP A 50 -13.95 16.61 -15.88
C ASP A 50 -13.73 15.58 -14.77
N LEU A 51 -14.81 15.09 -14.17
CA LEU A 51 -14.74 14.09 -13.11
C LEU A 51 -14.26 12.73 -13.63
N ALA A 52 -14.62 12.35 -14.87
CA ALA A 52 -14.11 11.14 -15.52
C ALA A 52 -12.59 11.19 -15.75
N ASP A 53 -12.06 12.35 -16.16
CA ASP A 53 -10.62 12.54 -16.35
C ASP A 53 -9.83 12.34 -15.06
N VAL A 54 -10.35 12.89 -13.95
CA VAL A 54 -9.76 12.75 -12.61
C VAL A 54 -9.84 11.32 -12.10
N LEU A 55 -11.02 10.68 -12.18
CA LEU A 55 -11.25 9.32 -11.71
C LEU A 55 -10.56 8.26 -12.58
N GLY A 56 -10.20 8.60 -13.81
CA GLY A 56 -9.64 7.68 -14.82
C GLY A 56 -10.67 6.78 -15.50
N ILE A 57 -11.95 6.83 -15.08
CA ILE A 57 -13.07 6.02 -15.59
C ILE A 57 -14.38 6.82 -15.53
N ALA A 58 -15.43 6.30 -16.17
CA ALA A 58 -16.75 6.93 -16.16
C ALA A 58 -17.29 7.11 -14.71
N PRO A 59 -17.85 8.29 -14.35
CA PRO A 59 -18.35 8.59 -13.01
C PRO A 59 -19.32 7.54 -12.44
N ALA A 60 -20.29 7.11 -13.24
CA ALA A 60 -21.25 6.07 -12.83
C ALA A 60 -20.60 4.69 -12.60
N GLN A 61 -19.47 4.40 -13.25
CA GLN A 61 -18.69 3.18 -12.98
C GLN A 61 -17.88 3.33 -11.69
N ALA A 62 -17.28 4.50 -11.44
CA ALA A 62 -16.57 4.77 -10.19
C ALA A 62 -17.48 4.66 -8.97
N ALA A 63 -18.68 5.25 -9.02
CA ALA A 63 -19.67 5.14 -7.95
C ALA A 63 -20.05 3.68 -7.62
N ARG A 64 -20.19 2.82 -8.65
CA ARG A 64 -20.43 1.39 -8.44
C ARG A 64 -19.25 0.67 -7.80
N ILE A 65 -18.03 0.91 -8.27
CA ILE A 65 -16.83 0.29 -7.67
C ILE A 65 -16.64 0.73 -6.22
N ALA A 66 -16.87 2.02 -5.92
CA ALA A 66 -16.81 2.51 -4.55
C ALA A 66 -17.87 1.83 -3.66
N ALA A 67 -19.10 1.63 -4.17
CA ALA A 67 -20.13 0.85 -3.46
C ALA A 67 -19.70 -0.60 -3.23
N ASP A 68 -19.23 -1.29 -4.27
CA ASP A 68 -18.78 -2.69 -4.18
C ASP A 68 -17.64 -2.88 -3.16
N LEU A 69 -16.70 -1.94 -3.09
CA LEU A 69 -15.60 -1.96 -2.11
C LEU A 69 -16.07 -1.68 -0.68
N LEU A 70 -16.92 -0.66 -0.50
CA LEU A 70 -17.37 -0.20 0.83
C LEU A 70 -18.41 -1.14 1.45
N ASP A 71 -19.32 -1.70 0.67
CA ASP A 71 -20.33 -2.65 1.15
C ASP A 71 -19.77 -4.09 1.30
N ALA A 72 -18.58 -4.38 0.77
CA ALA A 72 -17.83 -5.63 0.97
C ALA A 72 -16.39 -5.37 1.47
N PRO A 73 -16.20 -4.84 2.70
CA PRO A 73 -14.91 -4.37 3.19
C PRO A 73 -13.84 -5.46 3.27
N HIS A 74 -12.58 -5.07 3.12
CA HIS A 74 -11.42 -5.95 3.28
C HIS A 74 -10.95 -5.97 4.74
N PRO A 75 -10.68 -7.16 5.33
CA PRO A 75 -10.39 -7.27 6.76
C PRO A 75 -9.07 -6.59 7.18
N LEU A 76 -8.12 -6.40 6.27
CA LEU A 76 -6.85 -5.71 6.54
C LEU A 76 -6.84 -4.26 6.10
N VAL A 77 -7.91 -3.80 5.45
CA VAL A 77 -8.08 -2.43 4.98
C VAL A 77 -9.41 -1.87 5.49
N PRO A 78 -9.57 -1.70 6.83
CA PRO A 78 -10.65 -0.91 7.39
C PRO A 78 -10.83 0.40 6.61
N SER A 79 -12.00 0.53 5.99
CA SER A 79 -12.34 1.61 5.09
C SER A 79 -13.70 2.15 5.49
N ALA A 80 -13.75 3.41 5.87
CA ALA A 80 -14.96 4.11 6.26
C ALA A 80 -15.13 5.36 5.41
N THR A 81 -16.37 5.69 5.09
CA THR A 81 -16.73 6.95 4.45
C THR A 81 -17.87 7.60 5.21
N ALA A 82 -17.88 8.93 5.22
CA ALA A 82 -18.93 9.71 5.86
C ALA A 82 -19.28 10.96 5.06
N VAL A 83 -20.56 11.32 5.11
CA VAL A 83 -21.12 12.54 4.51
C VAL A 83 -22.00 13.23 5.55
N TRP A 84 -21.56 14.39 6.03
CA TRP A 84 -22.32 15.19 6.98
C TRP A 84 -22.71 16.54 6.41
N HIS A 85 -23.93 16.99 6.69
CA HIS A 85 -24.44 18.29 6.28
C HIS A 85 -24.87 19.13 7.48
N ARG A 86 -24.85 20.46 7.34
CA ARG A 86 -25.32 21.35 8.39
C ARG A 86 -26.84 21.30 8.50
N PRO A 87 -27.43 21.15 9.70
CA PRO A 87 -28.88 21.28 9.88
C PRO A 87 -29.41 22.60 9.30
N GLY A 88 -30.47 22.54 8.50
CA GLY A 88 -31.03 23.69 7.78
C GLY A 88 -30.46 23.90 6.37
N THR A 89 -29.59 23.01 5.86
CA THR A 89 -29.13 23.01 4.46
C THR A 89 -29.71 21.84 3.64
N GLU A 90 -30.77 21.21 4.12
CA GLU A 90 -31.46 20.11 3.44
C GLU A 90 -32.11 20.57 2.14
N THR A 91 -31.89 19.81 1.06
CA THR A 91 -32.53 20.00 -0.24
C THR A 91 -32.93 18.64 -0.80
N ALA A 92 -33.97 18.60 -1.64
CA ALA A 92 -34.41 17.34 -2.27
C ALA A 92 -33.29 16.66 -3.09
N GLY A 93 -32.35 17.44 -3.64
CA GLY A 93 -31.16 16.91 -4.31
C GLY A 93 -30.14 16.31 -3.34
N LEU A 94 -29.88 16.98 -2.21
CA LEU A 94 -29.00 16.46 -1.15
C LEU A 94 -29.55 15.15 -0.58
N ASP A 95 -30.85 15.08 -0.31
CA ASP A 95 -31.51 13.89 0.22
C ASP A 95 -31.51 12.73 -0.78
N ALA A 96 -31.78 13.01 -2.07
CA ALA A 96 -31.71 12.01 -3.14
C ALA A 96 -30.29 11.45 -3.35
N TRP A 97 -29.26 12.31 -3.31
CA TRP A 97 -27.87 11.86 -3.39
C TRP A 97 -27.48 11.03 -2.16
N ARG A 98 -27.83 11.48 -0.94
CA ARG A 98 -27.55 10.73 0.30
C ARG A 98 -28.23 9.35 0.31
N ALA A 99 -29.44 9.23 -0.23
CA ALA A 99 -30.14 7.96 -0.38
C ALA A 99 -29.50 7.02 -1.42
N ALA A 100 -28.62 7.53 -2.29
CA ALA A 100 -27.89 6.77 -3.31
C ALA A 100 -26.44 6.43 -2.91
N LEU A 101 -25.99 6.82 -1.70
CA LEU A 101 -24.67 6.46 -1.19
C LEU A 101 -24.61 4.97 -0.79
N PRO A 102 -23.40 4.34 -0.80
CA PRO A 102 -23.20 2.98 -0.29
C PRO A 102 -23.68 2.83 1.16
N ARG A 103 -24.19 1.66 1.53
CA ARG A 103 -24.81 1.43 2.85
C ARG A 103 -23.82 1.60 4.00
N ALA A 104 -22.55 1.29 3.77
CA ALA A 104 -21.47 1.51 4.74
C ALA A 104 -21.09 3.00 4.94
N THR A 105 -21.65 3.93 4.16
CA THR A 105 -21.36 5.37 4.29
C THR A 105 -22.15 5.95 5.46
N GLY A 106 -21.47 6.44 6.49
CA GLY A 106 -22.11 7.16 7.59
C GLY A 106 -22.72 8.48 7.09
N THR A 107 -23.97 8.77 7.42
CA THR A 107 -24.57 10.08 7.11
C THR A 107 -25.31 10.68 8.29
N GLY A 108 -25.35 12.01 8.38
CA GLY A 108 -26.01 12.69 9.48
C GLY A 108 -25.71 14.19 9.54
N PRO A 109 -26.12 14.88 10.62
CA PRO A 109 -25.75 16.26 10.85
C PRO A 109 -24.24 16.41 11.05
N LEU A 110 -23.68 17.54 10.63
CA LEU A 110 -22.28 17.91 10.78
C LEU A 110 -21.89 17.96 12.28
N PRO A 111 -21.01 17.05 12.76
CA PRO A 111 -20.54 17.09 14.14
C PRO A 111 -19.65 18.30 14.39
N ASP A 112 -19.37 18.58 15.66
CA ASP A 112 -18.33 19.54 16.05
C ASP A 112 -16.92 18.98 15.79
N GLN A 113 -15.88 19.80 16.04
CA GLN A 113 -14.50 19.39 15.83
C GLN A 113 -14.12 18.16 16.67
N ALA A 114 -14.64 18.03 17.89
CA ALA A 114 -14.34 16.89 18.76
C ALA A 114 -14.96 15.59 18.21
N GLY A 115 -16.16 15.66 17.63
CA GLY A 115 -16.78 14.54 16.92
C GLY A 115 -16.04 14.17 15.62
N LEU A 116 -15.55 15.16 14.86
CA LEU A 116 -14.70 14.91 13.69
C LEU A 116 -13.36 14.24 14.08
N ASP A 117 -12.72 14.72 15.14
CA ASP A 117 -11.46 14.16 15.67
C ASP A 117 -11.67 12.74 16.23
N ALA A 118 -12.81 12.47 16.88
CA ALA A 118 -13.18 11.14 17.34
C ALA A 118 -13.40 10.18 16.15
N TRP A 119 -14.13 10.60 15.12
CA TRP A 119 -14.34 9.83 13.89
C TRP A 119 -13.03 9.51 13.19
N ALA A 120 -12.13 10.50 13.06
CA ALA A 120 -10.80 10.31 12.50
C ALA A 120 -10.01 9.26 13.28
N ARG A 121 -10.00 9.34 14.62
CA ARG A 121 -9.28 8.41 15.49
C ARG A 121 -9.85 6.99 15.40
N GLU A 122 -11.16 6.83 15.44
CA GLU A 122 -11.84 5.53 15.37
C GLU A 122 -11.53 4.82 14.05
N HIS A 123 -11.77 5.47 12.91
CA HIS A 123 -11.64 4.84 11.60
C HIS A 123 -10.21 4.84 11.03
N SER A 124 -9.25 5.51 11.68
CA SER A 124 -7.82 5.42 11.37
C SER A 124 -7.05 4.39 12.22
N LEU A 125 -7.73 3.58 13.04
CA LEU A 125 -7.10 2.71 14.04
C LEU A 125 -6.22 3.49 15.05
N GLY A 126 -6.58 4.74 15.34
CA GLY A 126 -5.84 5.66 16.21
C GLY A 126 -4.63 6.34 15.56
N LEU A 127 -4.32 6.06 14.29
CA LEU A 127 -3.15 6.63 13.60
C LEU A 127 -3.30 8.13 13.29
N VAL A 128 -4.53 8.60 13.11
CA VAL A 128 -4.88 10.01 12.87
C VAL A 128 -5.75 10.50 14.03
N GLU A 129 -5.12 11.17 15.00
CA GLU A 129 -5.78 11.59 16.25
C GLU A 129 -6.75 12.76 16.11
N ARG A 130 -6.62 13.55 15.03
CA ARG A 130 -7.37 14.80 14.75
C ARG A 130 -7.79 14.86 13.29
N PHE A 131 -8.95 15.43 13.01
CA PHE A 131 -9.44 15.59 11.64
C PHE A 131 -8.64 16.69 10.90
N PRO A 132 -8.18 16.47 9.66
CA PRO A 132 -7.21 17.35 9.00
C PRO A 132 -7.78 18.70 8.53
N LEU A 133 -9.10 18.89 8.59
CA LEU A 133 -9.77 20.15 8.28
C LEU A 133 -10.35 20.77 9.57
N THR A 134 -10.07 22.06 9.78
CA THR A 134 -10.69 22.84 10.86
C THR A 134 -12.13 23.21 10.47
N LEU A 135 -13.10 22.80 11.29
CA LEU A 135 -14.49 23.16 11.11
C LEU A 135 -14.70 24.67 11.29
N THR A 136 -15.45 25.30 10.39
CA THR A 136 -15.82 26.72 10.51
C THR A 136 -17.34 26.93 10.34
N PRO A 137 -17.90 28.05 10.82
CA PRO A 137 -19.31 28.41 10.58
C PRO A 137 -19.70 28.55 9.09
N ARG A 138 -18.80 28.37 8.13
CA ARG A 138 -19.09 28.38 6.69
C ARG A 138 -19.25 26.99 6.06
N VAL A 139 -18.82 25.92 6.74
CA VAL A 139 -18.90 24.53 6.21
C VAL A 139 -20.35 24.04 6.22
N THR A 140 -20.99 23.94 5.04
CA THR A 140 -22.35 23.41 4.89
C THR A 140 -22.39 21.90 4.68
N LEU A 141 -21.33 21.34 4.11
CA LEU A 141 -21.19 19.92 3.79
C LEU A 141 -19.74 19.50 4.04
N ALA A 142 -19.54 18.32 4.63
CA ALA A 142 -18.25 17.69 4.82
C ALA A 142 -18.32 16.23 4.36
N LEU A 143 -17.32 15.82 3.58
CA LEU A 143 -17.13 14.43 3.17
C LEU A 143 -15.80 13.96 3.77
N ALA A 144 -15.78 12.73 4.27
CA ALA A 144 -14.58 12.13 4.85
C ALA A 144 -14.43 10.68 4.39
N SER A 145 -13.18 10.27 4.18
CA SER A 145 -12.78 8.89 3.98
C SER A 145 -11.64 8.59 4.94
N ALA A 146 -11.71 7.47 5.62
CA ALA A 146 -10.62 6.91 6.40
C ALA A 146 -10.30 5.54 5.82
N VAL A 147 -9.06 5.33 5.42
CA VAL A 147 -8.54 4.05 4.99
C VAL A 147 -7.33 3.79 5.87
N ALA A 148 -7.34 2.67 6.60
CA ALA A 148 -6.30 2.32 7.54
C ALA A 148 -5.85 0.88 7.32
N THR A 149 -4.65 0.55 7.78
CA THR A 149 -4.19 -0.83 7.84
C THR A 149 -3.29 -1.01 9.07
N ARG A 150 -3.33 -2.20 9.65
CA ARG A 150 -2.46 -2.63 10.74
C ARG A 150 -2.16 -4.10 10.49
N ILE A 151 -0.93 -4.35 10.07
CA ILE A 151 -0.54 -5.62 9.45
C ILE A 151 0.77 -6.15 10.02
N SER A 152 0.89 -7.47 9.98
CA SER A 152 2.09 -8.23 10.32
C SER A 152 2.78 -8.71 9.06
N TRP A 153 4.11 -8.70 9.00
CA TRP A 153 4.79 -9.46 7.94
C TRP A 153 4.52 -10.95 8.14
N ALA A 154 4.13 -11.65 7.07
CA ALA A 154 3.94 -13.11 7.12
C ALA A 154 5.26 -13.85 7.44
N THR A 155 6.40 -13.19 7.19
CA THR A 155 7.71 -13.60 7.71
C THR A 155 8.46 -12.33 8.13
N PRO A 156 8.89 -12.21 9.40
CA PRO A 156 9.70 -11.08 9.86
C PRO A 156 11.01 -10.89 9.08
N PHE A 157 11.55 -9.67 9.12
CA PHE A 157 12.87 -9.38 8.56
C PHE A 157 14.01 -9.84 9.47
N ASP A 158 15.09 -10.32 8.84
CA ASP A 158 16.40 -10.44 9.48
C ASP A 158 17.03 -9.04 9.66
N LEU A 159 18.07 -8.93 10.49
CA LEU A 159 18.86 -7.70 10.62
C LEU A 159 20.22 -7.82 9.94
N ALA A 160 20.67 -6.70 9.35
CA ALA A 160 22.02 -6.54 8.81
C ALA A 160 22.63 -5.19 9.25
N PRO A 161 23.97 -5.04 9.26
CA PRO A 161 24.61 -3.73 9.43
C PRO A 161 24.27 -2.79 8.28
N ALA A 162 24.10 -1.49 8.52
CA ALA A 162 23.70 -0.52 7.50
C ALA A 162 24.64 -0.44 6.28
N GLY A 163 25.91 -0.84 6.42
CA GLY A 163 26.85 -0.97 5.29
C GLY A 163 26.40 -1.92 4.17
N THR A 164 25.41 -2.81 4.39
CA THR A 164 24.86 -3.63 3.30
C THR A 164 24.08 -2.82 2.27
N LEU A 165 23.65 -1.60 2.59
CA LEU A 165 23.06 -0.65 1.62
C LEU A 165 24.03 -0.22 0.51
N GLY A 166 25.33 -0.53 0.64
CA GLY A 166 26.37 -0.20 -0.33
C GLY A 166 27.16 1.06 0.06
N PRO A 167 28.39 1.22 -0.47
CA PRO A 167 29.29 2.31 -0.09
C PRO A 167 28.79 3.69 -0.53
N ASP A 168 28.04 3.75 -1.63
CA ASP A 168 27.50 5.00 -2.19
C ASP A 168 26.15 5.41 -1.55
N SER A 169 25.66 4.65 -0.56
CA SER A 169 24.40 4.96 0.12
C SER A 169 24.55 6.21 1.01
N PRO A 170 23.74 7.27 0.82
CA PRO A 170 23.69 8.41 1.74
C PRO A 170 23.18 8.05 3.15
N TRP A 171 22.72 6.81 3.35
CA TRP A 171 22.11 6.33 4.60
C TRP A 171 23.05 5.40 5.39
N ALA A 172 23.98 4.70 4.72
CA ALA A 172 24.88 3.73 5.35
C ALA A 172 25.79 4.32 6.45
N GLY A 173 26.08 5.63 6.39
CA GLY A 173 26.82 6.35 7.44
C GLY A 173 25.96 7.01 8.52
N ARG A 174 24.62 6.93 8.41
CA ARG A 174 23.64 7.52 9.35
C ARG A 174 22.89 6.49 10.17
N LEU A 175 22.73 5.27 9.63
CA LEU A 175 22.02 4.15 10.25
C LEU A 175 23.02 3.16 10.84
N THR A 176 22.61 2.43 11.88
CA THR A 176 23.39 1.34 12.48
C THR A 176 23.00 0.00 11.87
N ARG A 177 21.68 -0.26 11.75
CA ARG A 177 21.13 -1.50 11.20
C ARG A 177 20.07 -1.23 10.14
N VAL A 178 19.84 -2.26 9.33
CA VAL A 178 18.81 -2.30 8.29
C VAL A 178 18.14 -3.66 8.29
N LEU A 179 16.95 -3.72 7.69
CA LEU A 179 16.19 -4.93 7.48
C LEU A 179 16.77 -5.71 6.30
N ARG A 180 16.88 -7.03 6.45
CA ARG A 180 17.31 -7.96 5.40
C ARG A 180 16.20 -8.97 5.15
N THR A 181 15.88 -9.24 3.89
CA THR A 181 14.89 -10.26 3.53
C THR A 181 15.26 -11.62 4.15
N PRO A 182 14.31 -12.29 4.84
CA PRO A 182 14.52 -13.64 5.34
C PRO A 182 14.74 -14.63 4.20
N ALA A 183 15.28 -15.81 4.52
CA ALA A 183 15.60 -16.84 3.52
C ALA A 183 14.38 -17.36 2.72
N HIS A 184 13.16 -17.19 3.24
CA HIS A 184 11.90 -17.61 2.62
C HIS A 184 10.78 -16.61 2.94
N GLY A 185 9.70 -16.62 2.16
CA GLY A 185 8.49 -15.80 2.41
C GLY A 185 8.51 -14.44 1.71
N HIS A 186 9.66 -13.77 1.61
CA HIS A 186 9.82 -12.56 0.80
C HIS A 186 10.22 -12.90 -0.64
N ARG A 187 9.78 -12.07 -1.58
CA ARG A 187 10.18 -12.15 -3.00
C ARG A 187 11.04 -10.95 -3.35
N ALA A 188 12.08 -11.17 -4.15
CA ALA A 188 12.96 -10.12 -4.64
C ALA A 188 13.42 -10.46 -6.06
N TRP A 189 13.50 -9.45 -6.94
CA TRP A 189 13.96 -9.60 -8.32
C TRP A 189 14.42 -8.26 -8.92
N ILE A 190 15.03 -8.32 -10.10
CA ILE A 190 15.33 -7.15 -10.93
C ILE A 190 14.31 -7.12 -12.08
N ALA A 191 13.71 -5.97 -12.36
CA ALA A 191 12.71 -5.80 -13.41
C ALA A 191 13.06 -4.64 -14.35
N ALA A 192 12.82 -4.81 -15.65
CA ALA A 192 12.87 -3.71 -16.61
C ALA A 192 11.53 -2.97 -16.67
N THR A 193 11.59 -1.65 -16.62
CA THR A 193 10.44 -0.75 -16.75
C THR A 193 10.74 0.37 -17.76
N PRO A 194 9.74 0.83 -18.54
CA PRO A 194 9.97 1.90 -19.51
C PRO A 194 10.16 3.29 -18.88
N GLU A 195 9.65 3.54 -17.67
CA GLU A 195 9.84 4.81 -16.94
C GLU A 195 11.20 4.87 -16.22
N ALA A 196 11.59 3.80 -15.53
CA ALA A 196 12.68 3.83 -14.56
C ALA A 196 13.89 2.94 -14.94
N GLY A 197 13.86 2.30 -16.10
CA GLY A 197 14.89 1.37 -16.55
C GLY A 197 14.86 0.05 -15.77
N ASP A 198 16.04 -0.56 -15.56
CA ASP A 198 16.16 -1.73 -14.67
C ASP A 198 16.10 -1.30 -13.20
N VAL A 199 15.14 -1.83 -12.45
CA VAL A 199 14.85 -1.50 -11.05
C VAL A 199 14.99 -2.72 -10.14
N ALA A 200 15.39 -2.48 -8.88
CA ALA A 200 15.36 -3.48 -7.83
C ALA A 200 13.96 -3.56 -7.21
N VAL A 201 13.43 -4.78 -7.05
CA VAL A 201 12.09 -5.04 -6.53
C VAL A 201 12.16 -5.94 -5.30
N HIS A 202 11.41 -5.58 -4.26
CA HIS A 202 11.12 -6.41 -3.10
C HIS A 202 9.60 -6.47 -2.88
N VAL A 203 9.08 -7.63 -2.50
CA VAL A 203 7.69 -7.83 -2.07
C VAL A 203 7.67 -8.62 -0.76
N ALA A 204 6.96 -8.10 0.23
CA ALA A 204 6.59 -8.79 1.45
C ALA A 204 5.07 -8.95 1.51
N ALA A 205 4.61 -10.18 1.78
CA ALA A 205 3.22 -10.44 2.08
C ALA A 205 2.94 -10.14 3.56
N ALA A 206 1.78 -9.57 3.83
CA ALA A 206 1.35 -9.19 5.16
C ALA A 206 -0.02 -9.76 5.52
N GLN A 207 -0.19 -10.06 6.79
CA GLN A 207 -1.28 -10.81 7.41
C GLN A 207 -1.97 -9.97 8.50
N PRO A 208 -3.15 -10.39 8.98
CA PRO A 208 -3.76 -9.78 10.16
C PRO A 208 -2.81 -9.80 11.35
N ALA A 209 -2.69 -8.67 12.04
CA ALA A 209 -2.10 -8.64 13.37
C ALA A 209 -2.89 -9.59 14.27
N GLY A 210 -2.19 -10.58 14.84
CA GLY A 210 -2.78 -11.49 15.82
C GLY A 210 -3.17 -10.69 17.05
N ASP A 211 -4.37 -10.92 17.58
CA ASP A 211 -4.69 -10.56 18.95
C ASP A 211 -3.76 -11.37 19.88
N GLY A 212 -3.16 -10.70 20.86
CA GLY A 212 -2.08 -11.24 21.72
C GLY A 212 -2.52 -12.34 22.71
N THR A 213 -3.54 -13.10 22.37
CA THR A 213 -4.23 -14.11 23.19
C THR A 213 -4.28 -15.46 22.47
N GLY A 214 -3.10 -16.01 22.18
CA GLY A 214 -2.93 -17.28 21.47
C GLY A 214 -1.75 -18.10 22.00
N GLY A 215 -1.88 -18.63 23.22
CA GLY A 215 -0.92 -19.60 23.76
C GLY A 215 -0.89 -20.89 22.93
N HIS A 216 0.23 -21.62 22.99
CA HIS A 216 0.44 -22.84 22.21
C HIS A 216 -0.66 -23.91 22.43
N GLU A 217 -1.52 -24.13 21.43
CA GLU A 217 -2.26 -25.38 21.30
C GLU A 217 -1.75 -26.18 20.09
N ALA A 218 -1.01 -27.25 20.38
CA ALA A 218 -0.47 -28.15 19.38
C ALA A 218 -1.40 -29.36 19.19
N GLY A 219 -1.90 -29.53 17.96
CA GLY A 219 -2.37 -30.82 17.46
C GLY A 219 -3.88 -31.05 17.49
N GLY A 220 -4.48 -31.21 16.30
CA GLY A 220 -5.86 -31.63 16.16
C GLY A 220 -6.39 -31.43 14.74
N ALA A 221 -6.22 -32.44 13.87
CA ALA A 221 -6.97 -32.45 12.62
C ALA A 221 -8.44 -32.74 12.92
N HIS A 222 -9.39 -31.96 12.36
CA HIS A 222 -10.62 -32.40 11.68
C HIS A 222 -11.50 -31.19 11.27
N GLY A 223 -11.86 -31.13 9.97
CA GLY A 223 -13.13 -30.66 9.42
C GLY A 223 -13.80 -29.33 9.86
N GLY A 224 -13.82 -28.37 8.93
CA GLY A 224 -14.99 -27.51 8.68
C GLY A 224 -15.16 -26.25 9.55
N GLY A 225 -14.67 -25.11 9.06
CA GLY A 225 -14.93 -23.81 9.70
C GLY A 225 -13.81 -22.76 9.64
N GLY A 226 -12.80 -22.93 8.77
CA GLY A 226 -11.77 -21.91 8.57
C GLY A 226 -12.39 -20.58 8.12
N THR A 227 -12.08 -19.50 8.82
CA THR A 227 -12.61 -18.17 8.52
C THR A 227 -12.13 -17.68 7.16
N ASP A 228 -13.05 -17.17 6.34
CA ASP A 228 -12.81 -16.70 4.97
C ASP A 228 -11.69 -15.64 4.89
N THR A 229 -11.45 -14.93 6.01
CA THR A 229 -10.33 -14.00 6.23
C THR A 229 -8.94 -14.56 5.91
N ALA A 230 -8.71 -15.87 5.99
CA ALA A 230 -7.41 -16.49 5.67
C ALA A 230 -6.98 -16.33 4.19
N SER A 231 -7.90 -15.91 3.33
CA SER A 231 -7.67 -15.66 1.90
C SER A 231 -7.53 -14.17 1.52
N ALA A 232 -7.56 -13.27 2.52
CA ALA A 232 -7.41 -11.83 2.36
C ALA A 232 -6.07 -11.36 2.96
N GLY A 233 -5.26 -10.66 2.17
CA GLY A 233 -3.91 -10.22 2.51
C GLY A 233 -3.59 -8.80 2.05
N LEU A 234 -2.40 -8.32 2.39
CA LEU A 234 -1.81 -7.10 1.81
C LEU A 234 -0.41 -7.43 1.30
N SER A 235 -0.10 -7.13 0.03
CA SER A 235 1.24 -7.27 -0.53
C SER A 235 1.89 -5.89 -0.59
N VAL A 236 3.03 -5.71 0.10
CA VAL A 236 3.79 -4.45 0.09
C VAL A 236 4.97 -4.59 -0.85
N VAL A 237 4.98 -3.75 -1.89
CA VAL A 237 5.95 -3.74 -2.99
C VAL A 237 6.87 -2.54 -2.81
N SER A 238 8.17 -2.78 -2.71
CA SER A 238 9.21 -1.73 -2.68
C SER A 238 9.98 -1.74 -4.00
N VAL A 239 10.18 -0.57 -4.62
CA VAL A 239 10.91 -0.44 -5.90
C VAL A 239 11.93 0.70 -5.84
N ALA A 240 13.20 0.36 -6.10
CA ALA A 240 14.31 1.30 -6.21
C ALA A 240 14.86 1.34 -7.64
N ALA A 241 15.03 2.54 -8.19
CA ALA A 241 15.58 2.79 -9.52
C ALA A 241 16.94 3.50 -9.45
N ALA A 242 17.68 3.54 -10.55
CA ALA A 242 19.04 4.09 -10.55
C ALA A 242 19.08 5.56 -10.02
N PRO A 243 20.13 5.97 -9.28
CA PRO A 243 20.26 7.35 -8.81
C PRO A 243 20.10 8.37 -9.95
N GLY A 244 19.19 9.34 -9.75
CA GLY A 244 18.86 10.36 -10.75
C GLY A 244 17.61 10.10 -11.58
N VAL A 245 16.98 8.92 -11.48
CA VAL A 245 15.60 8.71 -11.99
C VAL A 245 14.63 9.55 -11.14
N ALA A 246 13.66 10.20 -11.78
CA ALA A 246 12.73 11.10 -11.08
C ALA A 246 11.75 10.30 -10.18
N PRO A 247 11.36 10.80 -8.99
CA PRO A 247 10.47 10.10 -8.06
C PRO A 247 9.15 9.64 -8.69
N ALA A 248 8.58 10.48 -9.58
CA ALA A 248 7.35 10.17 -10.32
C ALA A 248 7.49 8.92 -11.23
N ASP A 249 8.65 8.75 -11.87
CA ASP A 249 8.94 7.60 -12.75
C ASP A 249 9.12 6.32 -11.93
N VAL A 250 9.76 6.41 -10.75
CA VAL A 250 9.91 5.27 -9.82
C VAL A 250 8.56 4.87 -9.23
N LEU A 251 7.71 5.83 -8.88
CA LEU A 251 6.33 5.57 -8.43
C LEU A 251 5.48 4.94 -9.53
N ALA A 252 5.56 5.42 -10.78
CA ALA A 252 4.88 4.82 -11.93
C ALA A 252 5.34 3.37 -12.19
N ALA A 253 6.65 3.12 -12.12
CA ALA A 253 7.23 1.79 -12.18
C ALA A 253 6.73 0.88 -11.05
N ALA A 254 6.69 1.39 -9.81
CA ALA A 254 6.18 0.67 -8.65
C ALA A 254 4.71 0.28 -8.80
N TYR A 255 3.87 1.19 -9.31
CA TYR A 255 2.48 0.87 -9.64
C TYR A 255 2.40 -0.23 -10.71
N ARG A 256 3.14 -0.19 -11.83
CA ARG A 256 3.09 -1.30 -12.79
C ARG A 256 3.47 -2.64 -12.14
N ILE A 257 4.56 -2.66 -11.39
CA ILE A 257 5.06 -3.87 -10.74
C ILE A 257 4.04 -4.41 -9.72
N ALA A 258 3.34 -3.52 -9.02
CA ALA A 258 2.29 -3.84 -8.07
C ALA A 258 1.08 -4.56 -8.70
N ALA A 259 0.76 -4.29 -9.97
CA ALA A 259 -0.35 -4.96 -10.68
C ALA A 259 -0.15 -6.49 -10.83
N ASP A 260 1.09 -6.91 -11.08
CA ASP A 260 1.47 -8.31 -11.35
C ASP A 260 2.36 -8.89 -10.23
N ALA A 261 2.45 -8.25 -9.06
CA ALA A 261 3.35 -8.65 -7.97
C ALA A 261 3.09 -10.09 -7.46
N ASP A 262 1.83 -10.52 -7.49
CA ASP A 262 1.39 -11.86 -7.10
C ASP A 262 1.63 -12.92 -8.19
N ALA A 263 1.98 -12.55 -9.43
CA ALA A 263 2.17 -13.50 -10.54
C ALA A 263 3.41 -14.39 -10.36
N ASP A 264 3.38 -15.63 -10.88
CA ASP A 264 4.53 -16.55 -10.89
C ASP A 264 5.70 -16.01 -11.74
N GLU A 265 5.36 -15.39 -12.88
CA GLU A 265 6.29 -14.70 -13.78
C GLU A 265 5.90 -13.22 -13.92
N PRO A 266 6.37 -12.33 -13.01
CA PRO A 266 6.09 -10.90 -13.10
C PRO A 266 6.66 -10.28 -14.38
N ALA A 267 5.88 -9.37 -14.99
CA ALA A 267 6.27 -8.67 -16.20
C ALA A 267 7.61 -7.93 -16.05
N GLY A 268 8.45 -7.98 -17.09
CA GLY A 268 9.75 -7.30 -17.13
C GLY A 268 10.85 -7.93 -16.27
N ARG A 269 10.59 -9.02 -15.52
CA ARG A 269 11.60 -9.70 -14.71
C ARG A 269 12.83 -10.10 -15.54
N ARG A 270 14.02 -9.71 -15.08
CA ARG A 270 15.31 -10.07 -15.67
C ARG A 270 15.79 -11.42 -15.14
N SER A 271 16.42 -12.20 -16.01
CA SER A 271 17.29 -13.30 -15.58
C SER A 271 18.62 -12.73 -15.11
N LEU A 272 19.09 -13.16 -13.94
CA LEU A 272 20.43 -12.82 -13.44
C LEU A 272 21.55 -13.30 -14.38
N PHE A 273 21.30 -14.28 -15.25
CA PHE A 273 22.27 -14.74 -16.24
C PHE A 273 22.44 -13.78 -17.43
N ASP A 274 21.49 -12.87 -17.64
CA ASP A 274 21.52 -11.89 -18.73
C ASP A 274 22.13 -10.54 -18.28
N LEU A 275 22.44 -10.41 -16.99
CA LEU A 275 23.02 -9.21 -16.37
C LEU A 275 24.54 -9.36 -16.18
N PRO A 276 25.32 -8.25 -16.21
CA PRO A 276 26.74 -8.27 -15.91
C PRO A 276 26.99 -8.55 -14.42
N LEU A 277 28.01 -9.37 -14.11
CA LEU A 277 28.49 -9.55 -12.75
C LEU A 277 29.20 -8.27 -12.24
N GLY A 278 29.17 -8.06 -10.93
CA GLY A 278 29.82 -6.92 -10.26
C GLY A 278 28.84 -6.05 -9.47
N ASP A 279 29.30 -4.86 -9.11
CA ASP A 279 28.55 -3.89 -8.32
C ASP A 279 27.84 -2.85 -9.18
N THR A 280 26.63 -2.50 -8.76
CA THR A 280 25.84 -1.36 -9.22
C THR A 280 25.29 -0.62 -7.99
N PRO A 281 24.76 0.61 -8.14
CA PRO A 281 24.09 1.31 -7.04
C PRO A 281 22.90 0.53 -6.45
N LEU A 282 22.21 -0.28 -7.26
CA LEU A 282 20.99 -1.00 -6.89
C LEU A 282 21.22 -2.46 -6.44
N TRP A 283 22.33 -3.08 -6.85
CA TRP A 283 22.64 -4.47 -6.49
C TRP A 283 24.12 -4.83 -6.68
N THR A 284 24.60 -5.81 -5.90
CA THR A 284 25.75 -6.62 -6.28
C THR A 284 25.27 -7.92 -6.92
N LEU A 285 25.84 -8.30 -8.07
CA LEU A 285 25.60 -9.59 -8.70
C LEU A 285 26.88 -10.44 -8.71
N ARG A 286 26.84 -11.60 -8.05
CA ARG A 286 27.96 -12.56 -8.01
C ARG A 286 27.53 -13.94 -8.52
N GLU A 287 28.52 -14.78 -8.85
CA GLU A 287 28.32 -16.17 -9.26
C GLU A 287 29.06 -17.12 -8.31
N GLU A 288 28.36 -18.15 -7.84
CA GLU A 288 28.84 -19.11 -6.83
C GLU A 288 28.64 -20.55 -7.34
N ALA A 289 29.60 -21.44 -7.07
CA ALA A 289 29.44 -22.86 -7.35
C ALA A 289 28.56 -23.52 -6.26
N VAL A 290 27.40 -24.04 -6.65
CA VAL A 290 26.43 -24.67 -5.73
C VAL A 290 26.18 -26.13 -6.10
N ARG A 291 25.61 -26.90 -5.16
CA ARG A 291 25.00 -28.19 -5.50
C ARG A 291 23.51 -27.98 -5.69
N THR A 292 22.98 -28.38 -6.84
CA THR A 292 21.61 -28.04 -7.26
C THR A 292 20.89 -29.21 -7.94
N PHE A 293 19.57 -29.26 -7.77
CA PHE A 293 18.67 -30.13 -8.52
C PHE A 293 18.01 -29.42 -9.73
N ALA A 294 18.37 -28.16 -10.00
CA ALA A 294 17.88 -27.43 -11.17
C ALA A 294 18.20 -28.20 -12.47
N PRO A 295 17.24 -28.40 -13.40
CA PRO A 295 17.44 -29.22 -14.61
C PRO A 295 18.60 -28.74 -15.50
N ASP A 296 18.80 -27.43 -15.58
CA ASP A 296 19.89 -26.76 -16.32
C ASP A 296 21.14 -26.49 -15.44
N ARG A 297 21.08 -26.88 -14.16
CA ARG A 297 22.07 -26.63 -13.10
C ARG A 297 22.35 -25.14 -12.84
N ARG A 298 21.38 -24.27 -13.13
CA ARG A 298 21.44 -22.84 -12.86
C ARG A 298 20.46 -22.46 -11.76
N GLU A 299 20.94 -21.76 -10.75
CA GLU A 299 20.10 -21.15 -9.72
C GLU A 299 20.18 -19.63 -9.79
N GLN A 300 19.09 -18.96 -9.40
CA GLN A 300 19.04 -17.51 -9.24
C GLN A 300 18.53 -17.22 -7.84
N ARG A 301 19.35 -16.57 -7.02
CA ARG A 301 19.05 -16.24 -5.63
C ARG A 301 19.03 -14.73 -5.47
N HIS A 302 18.06 -14.23 -4.72
CA HIS A 302 17.90 -12.81 -4.47
C HIS A 302 17.78 -12.60 -2.97
N THR A 303 18.46 -11.59 -2.44
CA THR A 303 18.17 -11.03 -1.12
C THR A 303 18.12 -9.51 -1.24
N ALA A 304 17.33 -8.83 -0.41
CA ALA A 304 17.29 -7.38 -0.39
C ALA A 304 17.61 -6.83 1.01
N ALA A 305 18.26 -5.67 1.05
CA ALA A 305 18.47 -4.87 2.25
C ALA A 305 17.72 -3.54 2.12
N LEU A 306 16.87 -3.21 3.10
CA LEU A 306 16.03 -2.01 3.14
C LEU A 306 16.09 -1.37 4.55
N PRO A 307 16.07 -0.04 4.68
CA PRO A 307 16.00 0.60 5.99
C PRO A 307 14.60 0.49 6.63
N CYS A 308 14.52 0.76 7.93
CA CYS A 308 13.26 1.14 8.56
C CYS A 308 12.86 2.56 8.12
N TRP A 309 11.59 2.91 8.28
CA TRP A 309 11.10 4.28 8.09
C TRP A 309 9.72 4.45 8.72
N SER A 310 9.36 5.69 9.00
CA SER A 310 8.03 6.09 9.47
C SER A 310 7.63 7.46 8.91
N ALA A 311 6.38 7.58 8.49
CA ALA A 311 5.84 8.79 7.88
C ALA A 311 4.57 9.24 8.62
N ARG A 312 4.35 10.56 8.68
CA ARG A 312 3.12 11.21 9.18
C ARG A 312 2.88 12.51 8.40
N ASP A 313 2.03 12.44 7.39
CA ASP A 313 1.85 13.51 6.40
C ASP A 313 0.43 14.09 6.42
N GLU A 314 0.29 15.38 6.12
CA GLU A 314 -0.98 16.05 5.78
C GLU A 314 -0.89 16.66 4.37
N HIS A 315 -1.62 16.09 3.41
CA HIS A 315 -1.66 16.56 2.01
C HIS A 315 -2.85 17.49 1.75
N ASP A 316 -2.65 18.61 1.05
CA ASP A 316 -3.74 19.43 0.51
C ASP A 316 -4.16 18.92 -0.87
N LEU A 317 -5.34 18.31 -0.93
CA LEU A 317 -5.89 17.68 -2.13
C LEU A 317 -6.80 18.63 -2.94
N THR A 318 -6.96 19.88 -2.51
CA THR A 318 -7.96 20.82 -3.07
C THR A 318 -7.81 21.01 -4.59
N GLY A 319 -6.57 21.10 -5.08
CA GLY A 319 -6.28 21.20 -6.52
C GLY A 319 -6.37 19.88 -7.30
N ILE A 320 -6.43 18.73 -6.61
CA ILE A 320 -6.24 17.38 -7.18
C ILE A 320 -7.59 16.71 -7.45
N GLY A 321 -8.43 17.43 -8.21
CA GLY A 321 -9.76 16.97 -8.63
C GLY A 321 -10.92 17.35 -7.71
N PHE A 322 -10.66 17.74 -6.46
CA PHE A 322 -11.73 18.17 -5.54
C PHE A 322 -12.42 19.47 -5.97
N ALA A 323 -11.77 20.32 -6.76
CA ALA A 323 -12.42 21.45 -7.45
C ALA A 323 -13.52 21.01 -8.44
N ALA A 324 -13.41 19.82 -9.07
CA ALA A 324 -14.47 19.27 -9.91
C ALA A 324 -15.61 18.69 -9.05
N ALA A 325 -15.28 17.96 -7.98
CA ALA A 325 -16.27 17.51 -6.99
C ALA A 325 -17.06 18.68 -6.36
N GLY A 326 -16.42 19.83 -6.14
CA GLY A 326 -17.09 21.04 -5.69
C GLY A 326 -18.14 21.58 -6.65
N ARG A 327 -17.88 21.55 -7.98
CA ARG A 327 -18.88 21.92 -9.00
C ARG A 327 -20.06 20.94 -9.02
N VAL A 328 -19.80 19.66 -8.75
CA VAL A 328 -20.82 18.62 -8.65
C VAL A 328 -21.73 18.79 -7.43
N LEU A 329 -21.17 19.15 -6.27
CA LEU A 329 -21.93 19.27 -5.02
C LEU A 329 -22.58 20.65 -4.83
N ALA A 330 -22.07 21.71 -5.47
CA ALA A 330 -22.61 23.07 -5.32
C ALA A 330 -24.13 23.23 -5.61
N PRO A 331 -24.75 22.53 -6.59
CA PRO A 331 -26.20 22.54 -6.77
C PRO A 331 -27.01 21.96 -5.61
N LEU A 332 -26.39 21.15 -4.74
CA LEU A 332 -27.06 20.47 -3.62
C LEU A 332 -27.08 21.29 -2.33
N VAL A 333 -26.04 22.10 -2.10
CA VAL A 333 -25.79 22.81 -0.82
C VAL A 333 -25.40 24.29 -0.96
N GLY A 334 -25.43 24.84 -2.18
CA GLY A 334 -25.05 26.23 -2.49
C GLY A 334 -23.61 26.39 -3.00
N THR A 335 -23.27 27.58 -3.48
CA THR A 335 -21.91 27.89 -3.95
C THR A 335 -20.94 28.04 -2.76
N GLY A 336 -19.79 27.37 -2.81
CA GLY A 336 -18.81 27.37 -1.72
C GLY A 336 -17.39 26.99 -2.15
N ASP A 337 -16.43 27.38 -1.32
CA ASP A 337 -15.01 26.98 -1.40
C ASP A 337 -14.87 25.53 -0.91
N VAL A 338 -14.28 24.65 -1.73
CA VAL A 338 -14.03 23.25 -1.34
C VAL A 338 -12.60 23.11 -0.88
N ARG A 339 -12.41 22.44 0.26
CA ARG A 339 -11.11 22.07 0.79
C ARG A 339 -11.08 20.57 1.02
N ALA A 340 -10.02 19.93 0.58
CA ALA A 340 -9.79 18.52 0.80
C ALA A 340 -8.40 18.33 1.38
N ARG A 341 -8.29 17.55 2.45
CA ARG A 341 -7.02 17.18 3.06
C ARG A 341 -7.01 15.72 3.43
N GLN A 342 -5.84 15.11 3.37
CA GLN A 342 -5.63 13.72 3.76
C GLN A 342 -4.46 13.65 4.74
N ALA A 343 -4.71 13.10 5.93
CA ALA A 343 -3.68 12.71 6.87
C ALA A 343 -3.35 11.22 6.70
N VAL A 344 -2.07 10.84 6.65
CA VAL A 344 -1.63 9.43 6.56
C VAL A 344 -0.48 9.19 7.53
N ALA A 345 -0.44 8.00 8.13
CA ALA A 345 0.70 7.55 8.92
C ALA A 345 1.02 6.08 8.61
N ALA A 346 2.31 5.74 8.54
CA ALA A 346 2.81 4.38 8.31
C ALA A 346 4.15 4.15 9.03
N ARG A 347 4.45 2.89 9.37
CA ARG A 347 5.73 2.43 9.95
C ARG A 347 6.16 1.14 9.24
N TYR A 348 7.46 0.97 9.04
CA TYR A 348 8.06 -0.22 8.43
C TYR A 348 9.18 -0.77 9.34
N ASP A 349 8.92 -1.89 10.01
CA ASP A 349 9.76 -2.45 11.08
C ASP A 349 9.99 -3.97 10.93
N ARG A 350 10.70 -4.57 11.91
CA ARG A 350 11.31 -5.91 11.82
C ARG A 350 10.33 -7.05 12.07
N TYR A 351 9.69 -7.06 13.23
CA TYR A 351 8.77 -8.12 13.68
C TYR A 351 7.37 -8.01 13.06
N GLY A 352 7.23 -7.05 12.14
CA GLY A 352 5.96 -6.40 11.86
C GLY A 352 5.40 -5.73 13.11
N PHE A 353 4.13 -5.38 13.01
CA PHE A 353 3.22 -5.73 14.09
C PHE A 353 3.20 -7.31 14.21
N ALA A 354 3.20 -7.96 15.38
CA ALA A 354 3.52 -9.43 15.52
C ALA A 354 2.30 -10.41 15.34
N ALA A 355 2.36 -11.77 15.35
CA ALA A 355 3.36 -12.79 15.79
C ALA A 355 3.29 -14.15 14.99
N ALA A 356 3.72 -15.32 15.53
CA ALA A 356 4.10 -16.53 14.72
C ALA A 356 3.89 -17.97 15.30
N ALA A 357 4.04 -19.03 14.45
CA ALA A 357 4.30 -20.46 14.81
C ALA A 357 4.85 -21.33 13.63
N VAL A 358 5.45 -22.52 13.90
CA VAL A 358 6.20 -23.39 12.94
C VAL A 358 5.82 -24.89 13.02
N THR A 359 5.95 -25.67 11.93
CA THR A 359 5.94 -27.16 11.89
C THR A 359 6.96 -27.69 10.88
N GLY A 360 7.54 -28.89 11.12
CA GLY A 360 8.60 -29.47 10.26
C GLY A 360 8.39 -30.94 9.85
N MET A 361 9.14 -31.39 8.83
CA MET A 361 9.13 -32.75 8.27
C MET A 361 10.54 -33.17 7.82
N PHE A 362 10.86 -34.47 7.86
CA PHE A 362 12.13 -35.03 7.36
C PHE A 362 11.95 -35.92 6.12
N ALA A 363 12.90 -35.83 5.19
CA ALA A 363 13.09 -36.79 4.09
C ALA A 363 14.60 -36.99 3.82
N ARG A 364 14.98 -38.17 3.34
CA ARG A 364 16.36 -38.47 2.90
C ARG A 364 16.57 -37.98 1.46
N VAL A 365 17.68 -37.31 1.20
CA VAL A 365 18.10 -36.92 -0.16
C VAL A 365 19.56 -37.29 -0.41
N SER A 366 19.87 -37.73 -1.63
CA SER A 366 21.25 -37.89 -2.12
C SER A 366 21.88 -36.54 -2.46
N LEU A 367 23.21 -36.46 -2.54
CA LEU A 367 23.90 -35.20 -2.86
C LEU A 367 23.70 -34.81 -4.35
N PRO A 368 23.19 -33.59 -4.65
CA PRO A 368 23.04 -33.12 -6.02
C PRO A 368 24.39 -32.83 -6.72
N PRO A 369 24.41 -32.82 -8.07
CA PRO A 369 25.59 -32.43 -8.85
C PRO A 369 25.95 -30.94 -8.67
N LEU A 370 27.18 -30.59 -9.03
CA LEU A 370 27.62 -29.19 -9.08
C LEU A 370 26.96 -28.44 -10.24
N GLY A 371 26.57 -27.20 -9.95
CA GLY A 371 26.03 -26.19 -10.86
C GLY A 371 26.46 -24.78 -10.44
N VAL A 372 25.83 -23.76 -11.01
CA VAL A 372 26.14 -22.35 -10.74
C VAL A 372 24.91 -21.62 -10.22
N ALA A 373 25.07 -20.85 -9.14
CA ALA A 373 24.08 -19.91 -8.66
C ALA A 373 24.55 -18.49 -8.97
N ARG A 374 23.68 -17.68 -9.59
CA ARG A 374 23.85 -16.23 -9.55
C ARG A 374 23.09 -15.67 -8.37
N VAL A 375 23.76 -14.83 -7.58
CA VAL A 375 23.23 -14.25 -6.35
C VAL A 375 23.21 -12.73 -6.48
N ALA A 376 22.01 -12.16 -6.46
CA ALA A 376 21.79 -10.72 -6.42
C ALA A 376 21.51 -10.26 -4.98
N GLU A 377 22.31 -9.32 -4.48
CA GLU A 377 22.05 -8.61 -3.23
C GLU A 377 21.54 -7.21 -3.58
N LEU A 378 20.21 -7.04 -3.55
CA LEU A 378 19.51 -5.80 -3.88
C LEU A 378 19.61 -4.79 -2.74
N ARG A 379 19.80 -3.52 -3.09
CA ARG A 379 20.07 -2.40 -2.17
C ARG A 379 19.01 -1.33 -2.35
N PHE A 380 18.22 -1.10 -1.30
CA PHE A 380 17.37 0.07 -1.17
C PHE A 380 18.15 1.12 -0.36
N GLY A 381 19.29 1.54 -0.92
CA GLY A 381 20.29 2.38 -0.25
C GLY A 381 20.12 3.89 -0.46
N HIS A 382 19.14 4.29 -1.24
CA HIS A 382 18.79 5.66 -1.60
C HIS A 382 17.27 5.74 -1.84
N PRO A 383 16.66 6.93 -2.04
CA PRO A 383 15.20 7.05 -2.12
C PRO A 383 14.51 6.09 -3.09
N TYR A 384 13.35 5.58 -2.68
CA TYR A 384 12.63 4.50 -3.35
C TYR A 384 11.11 4.61 -3.13
N ALA A 385 10.34 3.97 -4.02
CA ALA A 385 8.89 3.95 -3.95
C ALA A 385 8.37 2.71 -3.20
N VAL A 386 7.25 2.87 -2.49
CA VAL A 386 6.50 1.77 -1.87
C VAL A 386 5.04 1.83 -2.31
N VAL A 387 4.43 0.68 -2.62
CA VAL A 387 3.00 0.53 -2.92
C VAL A 387 2.44 -0.67 -2.15
N ALA A 388 1.36 -0.48 -1.41
CA ALA A 388 0.65 -1.54 -0.70
C ALA A 388 -0.63 -1.92 -1.44
N VAL A 389 -0.78 -3.20 -1.79
CA VAL A 389 -1.87 -3.74 -2.62
C VAL A 389 -2.71 -4.73 -1.82
N ALA A 390 -4.02 -4.55 -1.80
CA ALA A 390 -4.92 -5.53 -1.22
C ALA A 390 -5.00 -6.79 -2.08
N THR A 391 -4.91 -7.97 -1.46
CA THR A 391 -5.17 -9.25 -2.11
C THR A 391 -6.42 -9.86 -1.49
N ASP A 392 -7.40 -10.20 -2.32
CA ASP A 392 -8.69 -10.74 -1.85
C ASP A 392 -9.07 -12.00 -2.65
N ARG A 393 -8.93 -13.17 -2.01
CA ARG A 393 -9.29 -14.47 -2.61
C ARG A 393 -10.47 -15.15 -1.90
N ARG A 394 -11.29 -14.35 -1.20
CA ARG A 394 -12.48 -14.78 -0.44
C ARG A 394 -13.53 -15.43 -1.33
N GLY A 395 -14.28 -16.38 -0.77
CA GLY A 395 -15.36 -17.07 -1.47
C GLY A 395 -14.94 -17.94 -2.67
N GLY A 396 -13.64 -18.29 -2.80
CA GLY A 396 -13.14 -19.16 -3.87
C GLY A 396 -12.94 -18.49 -5.23
N GLY A 397 -12.96 -17.16 -5.28
CA GLY A 397 -12.66 -16.35 -6.47
C GLY A 397 -11.87 -15.10 -6.09
N THR A 398 -11.69 -14.17 -7.02
CA THR A 398 -11.09 -12.87 -6.73
C THR A 398 -12.16 -11.88 -6.25
N GLY A 399 -12.02 -11.42 -5.00
CA GLY A 399 -12.90 -10.42 -4.39
C GLY A 399 -12.67 -9.01 -4.96
N PRO A 400 -13.55 -8.04 -4.66
CA PRO A 400 -13.51 -6.70 -5.26
C PRO A 400 -12.24 -5.92 -4.90
N TRP A 401 -11.58 -6.28 -3.80
CA TRP A 401 -10.34 -5.68 -3.34
C TRP A 401 -9.06 -6.26 -3.96
N HIS A 402 -9.16 -7.35 -4.73
CA HIS A 402 -7.97 -8.02 -5.27
C HIS A 402 -7.24 -7.16 -6.30
N GLY A 403 -5.97 -6.84 -6.02
CA GLY A 403 -5.14 -6.01 -6.89
C GLY A 403 -5.39 -4.50 -6.75
N VAL A 404 -6.10 -4.06 -5.70
CA VAL A 404 -6.37 -2.63 -5.44
C VAL A 404 -5.19 -2.01 -4.66
N PRO A 405 -4.48 -0.99 -5.21
CA PRO A 405 -3.49 -0.24 -4.46
C PRO A 405 -4.16 0.66 -3.42
N VAL A 406 -3.77 0.51 -2.16
CA VAL A 406 -4.41 1.16 -1.00
C VAL A 406 -3.61 2.37 -0.53
N PHE A 407 -2.30 2.18 -0.40
CA PHE A 407 -1.33 3.18 0.03
C PHE A 407 -0.13 3.17 -0.92
N SER A 408 0.51 4.32 -1.02
CA SER A 408 1.74 4.50 -1.78
C SER A 408 2.57 5.62 -1.16
N GLY A 409 3.89 5.56 -1.32
CA GLY A 409 4.77 6.55 -0.70
C GLY A 409 6.15 6.61 -1.34
N TRP A 410 6.82 7.73 -1.09
CA TRP A 410 8.20 7.98 -1.45
C TRP A 410 9.06 7.97 -0.19
N VAL A 411 9.92 6.96 -0.07
CA VAL A 411 10.81 6.79 1.09
C VAL A 411 12.10 7.55 0.80
N ALA A 412 12.32 8.67 1.48
CA ALA A 412 13.53 9.49 1.33
C ALA A 412 14.28 9.73 2.66
N GLU A 413 13.58 9.61 3.79
CA GLU A 413 14.12 9.77 5.14
C GLU A 413 13.93 8.45 5.91
N PRO A 414 14.99 7.61 6.01
CA PRO A 414 14.93 6.37 6.76
C PRO A 414 15.20 6.56 8.26
N ASP A 415 14.63 5.64 9.04
CA ASP A 415 14.88 5.45 10.47
C ASP A 415 15.84 4.26 10.70
N ASP A 416 16.52 4.26 11.86
CA ASP A 416 17.25 3.08 12.34
C ASP A 416 16.27 2.04 12.92
N VAL A 417 16.76 0.81 13.12
CA VAL A 417 15.95 -0.23 13.78
C VAL A 417 15.78 0.15 15.25
N ALA A 418 14.53 0.27 15.71
CA ALA A 418 14.24 0.67 17.09
C ALA A 418 14.77 -0.35 18.11
N ASP A 419 15.18 0.10 19.30
CA ASP A 419 15.83 -0.75 20.32
C ASP A 419 14.99 -1.98 20.73
N ALA A 420 13.66 -1.82 20.79
CA ALA A 420 12.72 -2.90 21.08
C ALA A 420 12.74 -4.02 20.01
N ASP A 421 13.08 -3.68 18.77
CA ASP A 421 13.13 -4.58 17.61
C ASP A 421 14.52 -5.26 17.44
N LEU A 422 15.45 -5.05 18.38
CA LEU A 422 16.80 -5.65 18.32
C LEU A 422 16.87 -7.07 18.91
N ALA A 423 16.04 -7.38 19.90
CA ALA A 423 16.01 -8.68 20.60
C ALA A 423 15.00 -9.64 19.97
N ASP A 424 15.33 -10.94 19.95
CA ASP A 424 14.45 -12.01 19.43
C ASP A 424 14.13 -13.05 20.52
N PRO A 425 12.87 -13.19 20.98
CA PRO A 425 11.72 -12.32 20.67
C PRO A 425 11.89 -10.89 21.22
N PRO A 426 11.09 -9.91 20.76
CA PRO A 426 11.13 -8.54 21.28
C PRO A 426 10.83 -8.49 22.78
N GLY A 427 11.37 -7.46 23.44
CA GLY A 427 11.05 -7.17 24.84
C GLY A 427 9.57 -6.80 25.01
N ALA A 428 8.96 -7.30 26.09
CA ALA A 428 7.55 -7.06 26.43
C ALA A 428 7.27 -5.65 26.96
#